data_AF-A0A7U9CKA5-F1
#
_entry.id   AF-A0A7U9CKA5-F1
#
_cell.length_a   1.000
_cell.length_b   1.000
_cell.length_c   1.000
_cell.angle_alpha   90.00
_cell.angle_beta   90.00
_cell.angle_gamma   90.00
#
_symmetry.space_group_name_H-M   'P 1'
#
loop_
_entity.id
_entity.type
_entity.pdbx_description
1 polymer ?
#
loop_
_entity_poly.entity_id
_entity_poly.type
_entity_poly.pdbx_seq_one_letter_code
_entity_poly.pdbx_strand_id
1 'polypeptide(L)'
;MDYPKSMPGVGLVNSRFVDENPITGTPGSLIPAEWGNALTEEVLTVIKAAGIEPTEGLNTQLLEALRGKKLYETPPQFDVSQKVATTEFVQRALGSLAGQTNYVGDVTLTAADVGKLSVFTGPCTVTLPDWSSVSPGGLVRILSSTGSLTVKARSGESLSTINGVSANSLSFAGGCFVTFRRLLLGGGWGLDSGDGALKYSPMFSASLGTSGGYQRLPSGLILQWGLATGGALSETITYPIAFPNSVLFLSGSDISPGFADIRFSFYRLSLSQFQRFSNIDPGGWNWFAMGF
;
A
#
# COMPACT_ATOMS: atom_id res chain seq x y z
N MET A 1 -0.98 24.99 -40.15
CA MET A 1 0.04 24.85 -41.20
C MET A 1 -0.51 23.89 -42.22
N ASP A 2 -0.59 24.33 -43.46
CA ASP A 2 -0.92 23.55 -44.66
C ASP A 2 -0.13 24.17 -45.81
N TYR A 3 -0.16 23.55 -47.00
CA TYR A 3 0.42 24.13 -48.19
C TYR A 3 -0.09 25.55 -48.45
N PRO A 4 0.76 26.46 -48.96
CA PRO A 4 0.42 27.88 -49.16
C PRO A 4 -0.50 28.08 -50.38
N LYS A 5 -1.71 27.52 -50.34
CA LYS A 5 -2.70 27.55 -51.43
C LYS A 5 -3.25 28.96 -51.67
N SER A 6 -3.28 29.80 -50.65
CA SER A 6 -3.75 31.19 -50.72
C SER A 6 -2.71 32.17 -51.28
N MET A 7 -1.43 31.77 -51.35
CA MET A 7 -0.34 32.63 -51.82
C MET A 7 -0.27 32.62 -53.36
N PRO A 8 -0.48 33.77 -54.03
CA PRO A 8 -0.40 33.85 -55.49
C PRO A 8 1.02 33.57 -56.00
N GLY A 9 1.13 32.91 -57.15
CA GLY A 9 2.42 32.73 -57.83
C GLY A 9 3.36 31.68 -57.21
N VAL A 10 2.90 30.89 -56.23
CA VAL A 10 3.74 29.85 -55.59
C VAL A 10 3.98 28.63 -56.49
N GLY A 11 3.20 28.46 -57.56
CA GLY A 11 3.43 27.38 -58.55
C GLY A 11 2.99 25.99 -58.07
N LEU A 12 1.99 25.90 -57.19
CA LEU A 12 1.49 24.61 -56.71
C LEU A 12 0.67 23.88 -57.78
N VAL A 13 0.85 22.57 -57.90
CA VAL A 13 0.00 21.68 -58.69
C VAL A 13 -0.61 20.63 -57.78
N ASN A 14 -1.92 20.42 -57.85
CA ASN A 14 -2.66 19.52 -56.95
C ASN A 14 -2.38 19.78 -55.46
N SER A 15 -2.24 21.05 -55.07
CA SER A 15 -1.90 21.47 -53.71
C SER A 15 -0.52 21.02 -53.20
N ARG A 16 0.44 20.75 -54.09
CA ARG A 16 1.82 20.38 -53.75
C ARG A 16 2.82 21.21 -54.53
N PHE A 17 4.05 21.32 -54.02
CA PHE A 17 5.13 21.95 -54.77
C PHE A 17 5.53 21.05 -55.94
N VAL A 18 5.86 21.64 -57.09
CA VAL A 18 6.34 20.93 -58.28
C VAL A 18 7.56 21.63 -58.87
N ASP A 19 8.48 20.88 -59.44
CA ASP A 19 9.63 21.48 -60.11
C ASP A 19 9.23 21.98 -61.51
N GLU A 20 10.03 22.89 -62.05
CA GLU A 20 9.83 23.41 -63.40
C GLU A 20 9.91 22.27 -64.43
N ASN A 21 9.07 22.32 -65.46
CA ASN A 21 9.17 21.41 -66.60
C ASN A 21 9.62 22.17 -67.86
N PRO A 22 10.92 22.11 -68.20
CA PRO A 22 11.48 22.84 -69.34
C PRO A 22 10.92 22.36 -70.69
N ILE A 23 10.42 21.12 -70.78
CA ILE A 23 9.95 20.51 -72.02
C ILE A 23 8.54 21.01 -72.38
N THR A 24 7.70 21.26 -71.37
CA THR A 24 6.33 21.75 -71.56
C THR A 24 6.20 23.26 -71.31
N GLY A 25 7.28 23.93 -70.90
CA GLY A 25 7.27 25.35 -70.57
C GLY A 25 6.45 25.69 -69.33
N THR A 26 6.22 24.72 -68.44
CA THR A 26 5.38 24.91 -67.24
C THR A 26 6.26 25.42 -66.09
N PRO A 27 5.99 26.64 -65.55
CA PRO A 27 6.74 27.18 -64.42
C PRO A 27 6.60 26.30 -63.18
N GLY A 28 7.70 26.06 -62.48
CA GLY A 28 7.72 25.33 -61.21
C GLY A 28 7.41 26.21 -60.01
N SER A 29 7.41 25.58 -58.84
CA SER A 29 7.30 26.23 -57.54
C SER A 29 8.50 27.13 -57.25
N LEU A 30 8.29 28.12 -56.36
CA LEU A 30 9.34 29.03 -55.90
C LEU A 30 10.45 28.35 -55.09
N ILE A 31 10.21 27.13 -54.60
CA ILE A 31 11.15 26.31 -53.84
C ILE A 31 11.22 24.91 -54.47
N PRO A 32 12.35 24.18 -54.31
CA PRO A 32 12.46 22.81 -54.78
C PRO A 32 11.33 21.94 -54.25
N ALA A 33 10.68 21.20 -55.14
CA ALA A 33 9.49 20.43 -54.81
C ALA A 33 9.78 19.35 -53.78
N GLU A 34 10.90 18.64 -53.94
CA GLU A 34 11.32 17.59 -53.01
C GLU A 34 11.42 18.12 -51.58
N TRP A 35 12.16 19.23 -51.38
CA TRP A 35 12.36 19.83 -50.06
C TRP A 35 11.06 20.40 -49.47
N GLY A 36 10.32 21.18 -50.26
CA GLY A 36 9.09 21.83 -49.80
C GLY A 36 8.01 20.83 -49.44
N ASN A 37 7.85 19.78 -50.24
CA ASN A 37 6.89 18.71 -49.95
C ASN A 37 7.34 17.89 -48.74
N ALA A 38 8.60 17.47 -48.65
CA ALA A 38 9.08 16.64 -47.55
C ALA A 38 8.83 17.29 -46.18
N LEU A 39 9.22 18.55 -46.01
CA LEU A 39 9.02 19.27 -44.74
C LEU A 39 7.54 19.50 -44.43
N THR A 40 6.75 19.90 -45.43
CA THR A 40 5.32 20.17 -45.26
C THR A 40 4.60 18.89 -44.88
N GLU A 41 4.87 17.78 -45.56
CA GLU A 41 4.27 16.47 -45.29
C GLU A 41 4.66 15.92 -43.92
N GLU A 42 5.92 16.06 -43.49
CA GLU A 42 6.37 15.59 -42.19
C GLU A 42 5.57 16.25 -41.05
N VAL A 43 5.44 17.57 -41.09
CA VAL A 43 4.71 18.31 -40.05
C VAL A 43 3.19 18.11 -40.19
N LEU A 44 2.65 18.03 -41.41
CA LEU A 44 1.25 17.69 -41.65
C LEU A 44 0.90 16.32 -41.09
N THR A 45 1.82 15.35 -41.18
CA THR A 45 1.62 14.00 -40.63
C THR A 45 1.45 14.04 -39.12
N VAL A 46 2.28 14.83 -38.41
CA VAL A 46 2.15 15.01 -36.96
C VAL A 46 0.82 15.67 -36.59
N ILE A 47 0.42 16.73 -37.29
CA ILE A 47 -0.84 17.47 -37.06
C ILE A 47 -2.05 16.55 -37.28
N LYS A 48 -2.07 15.79 -38.38
CA LYS A 48 -3.15 14.85 -38.70
C LYS A 48 -3.20 13.67 -37.73
N ALA A 49 -2.06 13.13 -37.30
CA ALA A 49 -2.02 12.06 -36.31
C ALA A 49 -2.63 12.48 -34.96
N ALA A 50 -2.44 13.76 -34.59
CA ALA A 50 -3.11 14.36 -33.44
C ALA A 50 -4.63 14.52 -33.62
N GLY A 51 -5.17 14.30 -34.82
CA GLY A 51 -6.59 14.48 -35.15
C GLY A 51 -6.97 15.94 -35.42
N ILE A 52 -6.00 16.79 -35.73
CA ILE A 52 -6.20 18.20 -36.04
C ILE A 52 -6.27 18.36 -37.56
N GLU A 53 -7.27 19.07 -38.06
CA GLU A 53 -7.37 19.40 -39.48
C GLU A 53 -6.39 20.52 -39.85
N PRO A 54 -5.43 20.29 -40.78
CA PRO A 54 -4.49 21.32 -41.21
C PRO A 54 -5.18 22.55 -41.77
N THR A 55 -4.77 23.73 -41.29
CA THR A 55 -5.30 25.03 -41.74
C THR A 55 -4.14 25.91 -42.19
N GLU A 56 -4.22 26.42 -43.41
CA GLU A 56 -3.25 27.37 -43.94
C GLU A 56 -3.22 28.65 -43.08
N GLY A 57 -2.03 29.23 -42.87
CA GLY A 57 -1.86 30.45 -42.07
C GLY A 57 -1.91 30.26 -40.54
N LEU A 58 -2.39 29.11 -40.03
CA LEU A 58 -2.40 28.82 -38.60
C LEU A 58 -1.09 28.17 -38.15
N ASN A 59 -0.16 28.97 -37.62
CA ASN A 59 1.20 28.53 -37.28
C ASN A 59 1.35 27.88 -35.88
N THR A 60 0.23 27.61 -35.19
CA THR A 60 0.22 27.01 -33.85
C THR A 60 -0.15 25.53 -33.84
N GLN A 61 -0.50 24.94 -34.99
CA GLN A 61 -1.05 23.58 -35.05
C GLN A 61 -0.05 22.49 -34.68
N LEU A 62 1.24 22.65 -35.00
CA LEU A 62 2.27 21.70 -34.55
C LEU A 62 2.40 21.75 -33.02
N LEU A 63 2.37 22.94 -32.43
CA LEU A 63 2.41 23.11 -30.98
C LEU A 63 1.18 22.49 -30.32
N GLU A 64 0.00 22.66 -30.91
CA GLU A 64 -1.24 22.03 -30.45
C GLU A 64 -1.20 20.51 -30.58
N ALA A 65 -0.67 19.98 -31.68
CA ALA A 65 -0.48 18.54 -31.88
C ALA A 65 0.44 17.95 -30.80
N LEU A 66 1.55 18.61 -30.51
CA LEU A 66 2.48 18.21 -29.45
C LEU A 66 1.81 18.29 -28.07
N ARG A 67 1.05 19.36 -27.78
CA ARG A 67 0.31 19.57 -26.51
C ARG A 67 -0.99 18.76 -26.38
N GLY A 68 -1.40 18.08 -27.45
CA GLY A 68 -2.67 17.36 -27.53
C GLY A 68 -2.72 16.15 -26.58
N LYS A 69 -3.93 15.80 -26.15
CA LYS A 69 -4.18 14.74 -25.16
C LYS A 69 -3.51 13.39 -25.50
N LYS A 70 -3.41 13.04 -26.79
CA LYS A 70 -2.88 11.75 -27.24
C LYS A 70 -1.39 11.51 -26.90
N LEU A 71 -0.58 12.55 -26.73
CA LEU A 71 0.84 12.42 -26.37
C LEU A 71 1.08 12.38 -24.85
N TYR A 72 0.13 12.86 -24.05
CA TYR A 72 0.28 13.08 -22.60
C TYR A 72 -0.83 12.45 -21.75
N GLU A 73 -1.58 11.50 -22.30
CA GLU A 73 -2.42 10.63 -21.48
C GLU A 73 -1.53 9.82 -20.54
N THR A 74 -1.79 9.90 -19.23
CA THR A 74 -1.04 9.13 -18.23
C THR A 74 -1.16 7.64 -18.56
N PRO A 75 -0.04 6.97 -18.87
CA PRO A 75 -0.07 5.54 -19.17
C PRO A 75 -0.60 4.72 -17.99
N PRO A 76 -1.12 3.50 -18.24
CA PRO A 76 -1.46 2.56 -17.19
C PRO A 76 -0.28 2.29 -16.24
N GLN A 77 -0.58 1.88 -15.01
CA GLN A 77 0.47 1.47 -14.07
C GLN A 77 1.28 0.31 -14.66
N PHE A 78 2.60 0.37 -14.48
CA PHE A 78 3.56 -0.62 -15.00
C PHE A 78 3.65 -0.70 -16.54
N ASP A 79 3.18 0.33 -17.27
CA ASP A 79 3.48 0.47 -18.70
C ASP A 79 5.00 0.57 -18.90
N VAL A 80 5.58 -0.36 -19.65
CA VAL A 80 7.01 -0.44 -19.98
C VAL A 80 7.29 -0.12 -21.46
N SER A 81 6.31 0.43 -22.16
CA SER A 81 6.47 0.86 -23.55
C SER A 81 7.33 2.12 -23.65
N GLN A 82 7.78 2.43 -24.86
CA GLN A 82 8.58 3.63 -25.14
C GLN A 82 7.72 4.91 -25.28
N LYS A 83 6.54 4.96 -24.63
CA LYS A 83 5.70 6.16 -24.60
C LYS A 83 6.33 7.25 -23.72
N VAL A 84 5.97 8.51 -23.98
CA VAL A 84 6.37 9.63 -23.12
C VAL A 84 5.73 9.48 -21.75
N ALA A 85 6.54 9.55 -20.69
CA ALA A 85 6.04 9.50 -19.31
C ALA A 85 5.43 10.85 -18.91
N THR A 86 4.22 10.83 -18.35
CA THR A 86 3.62 12.02 -17.72
C THR A 86 4.25 12.27 -16.36
N THR A 87 4.19 13.52 -15.87
CA THR A 87 4.65 13.85 -14.50
C THR A 87 3.91 13.04 -13.44
N GLU A 88 2.63 12.72 -13.67
CA GLU A 88 1.84 11.83 -12.82
C GLU A 88 2.39 10.40 -12.80
N PHE A 89 2.74 9.83 -13.97
CA PHE A 89 3.38 8.52 -14.05
C PHE A 89 4.72 8.52 -13.30
N VAL A 90 5.54 9.54 -13.49
CA VAL A 90 6.85 9.69 -12.82
C VAL A 90 6.69 9.84 -11.30
N GLN A 91 5.80 10.71 -10.83
CA GLN A 91 5.56 10.89 -9.38
C GLN A 91 5.12 9.59 -8.71
N ARG A 92 4.27 8.80 -9.38
CA ARG A 92 3.88 7.46 -8.91
C ARG A 92 5.05 6.49 -8.91
N ALA A 93 5.87 6.48 -9.96
CA ALA A 93 7.04 5.60 -10.08
C ALA A 93 8.13 5.90 -9.04
N LEU A 94 8.28 7.16 -8.62
CA LEU A 94 9.25 7.59 -7.59
C LEU A 94 8.84 7.21 -6.16
N GLY A 95 7.67 6.61 -5.95
CA GLY A 95 7.21 6.17 -4.63
C GLY A 95 6.44 7.23 -3.84
N SER A 96 6.18 8.41 -4.43
CA SER A 96 5.24 9.38 -3.85
C SER A 96 3.82 8.82 -3.86
N LEU A 97 3.02 9.23 -2.88
CA LEU A 97 1.58 9.00 -2.92
C LEU A 97 0.96 9.89 -4.00
N ALA A 98 -0.04 9.38 -4.72
CA ALA A 98 -0.76 10.13 -5.75
C ALA A 98 -1.58 11.32 -5.19
N GLY A 99 -1.63 11.44 -3.86
CA GLY A 99 -2.32 12.51 -3.14
C GLY A 99 -2.75 12.06 -1.75
N GLN A 100 -3.54 12.92 -1.10
CA GLN A 100 -4.17 12.67 0.19
C GLN A 100 -5.66 13.03 0.10
N THR A 101 -6.51 12.23 0.74
CA THR A 101 -7.93 12.55 0.96
C THR A 101 -8.24 12.45 2.46
N ASN A 102 -8.95 13.43 2.99
CA ASN A 102 -9.40 13.42 4.38
C ASN A 102 -10.87 13.01 4.46
N TYR A 103 -11.19 12.14 5.40
CA TYR A 103 -12.52 11.61 5.63
C TYR A 103 -12.99 11.87 7.08
N VAL A 104 -14.30 11.90 7.23
CA VAL A 104 -15.02 12.01 8.51
C VAL A 104 -16.08 10.91 8.55
N GLY A 105 -16.08 10.12 9.62
CA GLY A 105 -17.03 9.01 9.80
C GLY A 105 -16.75 7.80 8.90
N ASP A 106 -17.75 6.94 8.79
CA ASP A 106 -17.65 5.68 8.04
C ASP A 106 -17.64 5.91 6.53
N VAL A 107 -16.73 5.25 5.82
CA VAL A 107 -16.52 5.44 4.38
C VAL A 107 -16.30 4.11 3.68
N THR A 108 -16.86 3.97 2.48
CA THR A 108 -16.46 2.93 1.53
C THR A 108 -15.52 3.53 0.51
N LEU A 109 -14.25 3.13 0.57
CA LEU A 109 -13.22 3.59 -0.35
C LEU A 109 -13.48 3.03 -1.76
N THR A 110 -12.91 3.70 -2.75
CA THR A 110 -13.03 3.36 -4.17
C THR A 110 -11.66 3.16 -4.81
N ALA A 111 -11.62 2.74 -6.08
CA ALA A 111 -10.37 2.68 -6.83
C ALA A 111 -9.62 4.03 -6.89
N ALA A 112 -10.32 5.16 -6.68
CA ALA A 112 -9.71 6.48 -6.65
C ALA A 112 -8.83 6.74 -5.40
N ASP A 113 -8.92 5.90 -4.38
CA ASP A 113 -8.16 6.01 -3.12
C ASP A 113 -6.90 5.15 -3.14
N VAL A 114 -6.78 4.26 -4.12
CA VAL A 114 -5.60 3.43 -4.32
C VAL A 114 -4.41 4.31 -4.69
N GLY A 115 -3.29 4.12 -3.99
CA GLY A 115 -2.08 4.92 -4.16
C GLY A 115 -2.10 6.29 -3.47
N LYS A 116 -3.18 6.65 -2.78
CA LYS A 116 -3.28 7.87 -1.95
C LYS A 116 -3.11 7.56 -0.46
N LEU A 117 -2.94 8.61 0.34
CA LEU A 117 -3.15 8.56 1.78
C LEU A 117 -4.61 8.87 2.12
N SER A 118 -5.34 7.92 2.69
CA SER A 118 -6.67 8.15 3.24
C SER A 118 -6.55 8.48 4.73
N VAL A 119 -6.86 9.71 5.13
CA VAL A 119 -6.74 10.18 6.52
C VAL A 119 -8.12 10.26 7.15
N PHE A 120 -8.30 9.57 8.28
CA PHE A 120 -9.53 9.61 9.06
C PHE A 120 -9.34 10.44 10.32
N THR A 121 -10.21 11.44 10.50
CA THR A 121 -10.10 12.47 11.55
C THR A 121 -10.78 12.11 12.87
N GLY A 122 -11.52 11.01 12.91
CA GLY A 122 -12.23 10.51 14.09
C GLY A 122 -12.52 9.01 13.99
N PRO A 123 -13.22 8.43 14.98
CA PRO A 123 -13.57 7.02 14.97
C PRO A 123 -14.39 6.66 13.74
N CYS A 124 -14.03 5.56 13.08
CA CYS A 124 -14.68 5.17 11.83
C CYS A 124 -14.53 3.68 11.52
N THR A 125 -15.45 3.22 10.68
CA THR A 125 -15.37 1.97 9.94
C THR A 125 -15.12 2.27 8.47
N VAL A 126 -14.01 1.75 7.95
CA VAL A 126 -13.58 1.90 6.56
C VAL A 126 -13.80 0.59 5.83
N THR A 127 -14.55 0.65 4.74
CA THR A 127 -14.70 -0.48 3.82
C THR A 127 -13.70 -0.31 2.68
N LEU A 128 -12.87 -1.33 2.45
CA LEU A 128 -11.90 -1.32 1.36
C LEU A 128 -12.59 -1.26 -0.02
N PRO A 129 -11.89 -0.79 -1.06
CA PRO A 129 -12.42 -0.80 -2.41
C PRO A 129 -12.78 -2.22 -2.87
N ASP A 130 -13.67 -2.30 -3.85
CA ASP A 130 -13.97 -3.57 -4.53
C ASP A 130 -12.66 -4.14 -5.10
N TRP A 131 -12.30 -5.36 -4.67
CA TRP A 131 -11.04 -5.99 -5.06
C TRP A 131 -10.92 -6.16 -6.59
N SER A 132 -12.04 -6.29 -7.29
CA SER A 132 -12.11 -6.49 -8.74
C SER A 132 -11.89 -5.18 -9.52
N SER A 133 -12.16 -4.03 -8.89
CA SER A 133 -11.91 -2.70 -9.44
C SER A 133 -10.46 -2.23 -9.31
N VAL A 134 -9.63 -2.98 -8.57
CA VAL A 134 -8.23 -2.64 -8.26
C VAL A 134 -7.29 -3.70 -8.81
N SER A 135 -6.27 -3.27 -9.54
CA SER A 135 -5.24 -4.16 -10.07
C SER A 135 -4.48 -4.89 -8.95
N PRO A 136 -4.07 -6.16 -9.15
CA PRO A 136 -3.15 -6.89 -8.27
C PRO A 136 -1.99 -6.02 -7.77
N GLY A 137 -1.76 -5.98 -6.45
CA GLY A 137 -0.69 -5.16 -5.86
C GLY A 137 -1.07 -3.71 -5.56
N GLY A 138 -2.27 -3.25 -5.92
CA GLY A 138 -2.76 -1.93 -5.55
C GLY A 138 -2.76 -1.73 -4.03
N LEU A 139 -2.30 -0.56 -3.58
CA LEU A 139 -2.10 -0.25 -2.16
C LEU A 139 -3.11 0.79 -1.67
N VAL A 140 -3.78 0.49 -0.57
CA VAL A 140 -4.64 1.42 0.19
C VAL A 140 -3.93 1.73 1.49
N ARG A 141 -3.58 3.01 1.69
CA ARG A 141 -2.87 3.48 2.89
C ARG A 141 -3.81 4.32 3.72
N ILE A 142 -3.95 3.96 4.99
CA ILE A 142 -4.91 4.57 5.89
C ILE A 142 -4.15 5.11 7.11
N LEU A 143 -4.38 6.37 7.44
CA LEU A 143 -3.96 6.98 8.69
C LEU A 143 -5.20 7.26 9.53
N SER A 144 -5.26 6.70 10.74
CA SER A 144 -6.22 7.13 11.75
C SER A 144 -5.56 8.13 12.68
N SER A 145 -6.09 9.35 12.78
CA SER A 145 -5.48 10.41 13.58
C SER A 145 -5.69 10.21 15.09
N THR A 146 -6.92 10.29 15.59
CA THR A 146 -7.22 10.25 17.04
C THR A 146 -8.30 9.22 17.42
N GLY A 147 -9.05 8.71 16.44
CA GLY A 147 -10.14 7.76 16.68
C GLY A 147 -9.79 6.30 16.42
N SER A 148 -10.51 5.37 17.03
CA SER A 148 -10.39 3.95 16.68
C SER A 148 -10.75 3.71 15.22
N LEU A 149 -9.98 2.87 14.54
CA LEU A 149 -10.18 2.53 13.13
C LEU A 149 -10.60 1.07 13.02
N THR A 150 -11.73 0.80 12.37
CA THR A 150 -12.09 -0.55 11.95
C THR A 150 -12.01 -0.62 10.42
N VAL A 151 -11.24 -1.56 9.88
CA VAL A 151 -11.16 -1.78 8.43
C VAL A 151 -11.80 -3.12 8.10
N LYS A 152 -12.67 -3.14 7.09
CA LYS A 152 -13.31 -4.36 6.58
C LYS A 152 -13.18 -4.47 5.06
N ALA A 153 -13.12 -5.71 4.58
CA ALA A 153 -13.30 -5.99 3.16
C ALA A 153 -14.79 -5.99 2.81
N ARG A 154 -15.16 -5.99 1.52
CA ARG A 154 -16.57 -6.13 1.13
C ARG A 154 -17.07 -7.56 1.39
N SER A 155 -18.38 -7.74 1.38
CA SER A 155 -19.00 -9.06 1.56
C SER A 155 -18.50 -10.05 0.51
N GLY A 156 -18.04 -11.22 0.94
CA GLY A 156 -17.48 -12.25 0.06
C GLY A 156 -16.00 -12.06 -0.31
N GLU A 157 -15.37 -10.97 0.14
CA GLU A 157 -13.93 -10.74 0.00
C GLU A 157 -13.18 -11.21 1.25
N SER A 158 -11.96 -11.70 1.05
CA SER A 158 -11.06 -12.05 2.15
C SER A 158 -10.33 -10.83 2.71
N LEU A 159 -10.08 -10.83 4.02
CA LEU A 159 -9.17 -9.90 4.67
C LEU A 159 -8.17 -10.71 5.51
N SER A 160 -6.90 -10.62 5.17
CA SER A 160 -5.84 -11.38 5.81
C SER A 160 -4.76 -10.50 6.43
N THR A 161 -3.98 -11.07 7.33
CA THR A 161 -2.80 -10.41 7.94
C THR A 161 -1.57 -11.29 7.78
N ILE A 162 -0.39 -10.72 8.04
CA ILE A 162 0.90 -11.37 7.80
C ILE A 162 1.13 -12.68 8.57
N ASN A 163 0.47 -12.88 9.73
CA ASN A 163 0.53 -14.13 10.48
C ASN A 163 -0.50 -15.18 10.03
N GLY A 164 -1.23 -14.94 8.92
CA GLY A 164 -2.21 -15.86 8.38
C GLY A 164 -3.61 -15.75 9.00
N VAL A 165 -3.85 -14.83 9.95
CA VAL A 165 -5.21 -14.57 10.45
C VAL A 165 -6.09 -14.08 9.29
N SER A 166 -7.22 -14.74 9.10
CA SER A 166 -8.31 -14.32 8.21
C SER A 166 -9.47 -13.81 9.05
N ALA A 167 -9.96 -12.61 8.77
CA ALA A 167 -11.03 -11.97 9.52
C ALA A 167 -12.02 -11.26 8.57
N ASN A 168 -13.19 -10.90 9.08
CA ASN A 168 -14.13 -10.05 8.32
C ASN A 168 -13.82 -8.56 8.53
N SER A 169 -13.16 -8.21 9.64
CA SER A 169 -12.71 -6.86 9.95
C SER A 169 -11.50 -6.89 10.87
N LEU A 170 -10.69 -5.83 10.82
CA LEU A 170 -9.53 -5.61 11.67
C LEU A 170 -9.69 -4.26 12.38
N SER A 171 -9.48 -4.25 13.69
CA SER A 171 -9.58 -3.02 14.50
C SER A 171 -8.20 -2.52 14.88
N PHE A 172 -8.01 -1.21 14.90
CA PHE A 172 -6.77 -0.53 15.22
C PHE A 172 -7.04 0.65 16.16
N ALA A 173 -6.02 1.00 16.94
CA ALA A 173 -6.08 2.17 17.81
C ALA A 173 -6.07 3.48 16.99
N GLY A 174 -6.47 4.59 17.61
CA GLY A 174 -6.17 5.91 17.05
C GLY A 174 -4.67 6.16 16.99
N GLY A 175 -4.26 7.02 16.07
CA GLY A 175 -2.84 7.34 15.84
C GLY A 175 -2.08 6.33 14.99
N CYS A 176 -2.75 5.31 14.43
CA CYS A 176 -2.09 4.27 13.66
C CYS A 176 -2.07 4.56 12.16
N PHE A 177 -1.05 4.04 11.50
CA PHE A 177 -0.93 3.90 10.06
C PHE A 177 -1.01 2.42 9.67
N VAL A 178 -1.75 2.11 8.61
CA VAL A 178 -1.90 0.75 8.06
C VAL A 178 -1.91 0.79 6.54
N THR A 179 -1.31 -0.23 5.92
CA THR A 179 -1.33 -0.42 4.46
C THR A 179 -1.93 -1.76 4.10
N PHE A 180 -2.96 -1.72 3.27
CA PHE A 180 -3.57 -2.90 2.67
C PHE A 180 -3.15 -3.02 1.22
N ARG A 181 -2.83 -4.24 0.79
CA ARG A 181 -2.54 -4.58 -0.59
C ARG A 181 -3.63 -5.47 -1.15
N ARG A 182 -4.07 -5.19 -2.37
CA ARG A 182 -4.95 -6.09 -3.12
C ARG A 182 -4.20 -7.39 -3.41
N LEU A 183 -4.74 -8.52 -2.95
CA LEU A 183 -4.11 -9.84 -3.03
C LEU A 183 -3.90 -10.26 -4.49
N LEU A 184 -2.80 -10.92 -4.85
CA LEU A 184 -2.56 -11.38 -6.23
C LEU A 184 -3.56 -12.46 -6.65
N LEU A 185 -3.73 -13.46 -5.79
CA LEU A 185 -4.61 -14.62 -5.96
C LEU A 185 -5.74 -14.54 -4.94
N GLY A 186 -6.97 -14.89 -5.36
CA GLY A 186 -8.17 -14.80 -4.51
C GLY A 186 -8.73 -13.38 -4.41
N GLY A 187 -10.04 -13.29 -4.11
CA GLY A 187 -10.72 -12.01 -3.94
C GLY A 187 -10.48 -11.43 -2.56
N GLY A 188 -9.84 -10.25 -2.48
CA GLY A 188 -9.70 -9.51 -1.22
C GLY A 188 -8.36 -8.81 -1.01
N TRP A 189 -8.03 -8.60 0.27
CA TRP A 189 -7.00 -7.68 0.73
C TRP A 189 -6.12 -8.30 1.82
N GLY A 190 -4.82 -7.99 1.78
CA GLY A 190 -3.86 -8.35 2.82
C GLY A 190 -3.35 -7.11 3.54
N LEU A 191 -3.30 -7.15 4.88
CA LEU A 191 -2.60 -6.17 5.69
C LEU A 191 -1.09 -6.45 5.63
N ASP A 192 -0.35 -5.56 4.96
CA ASP A 192 1.07 -5.76 4.69
C ASP A 192 1.99 -5.00 5.65
N SER A 193 1.61 -3.79 6.08
CA SER A 193 2.51 -2.92 6.85
C SER A 193 1.80 -1.80 7.63
N GLY A 194 2.62 -1.02 8.35
CA GLY A 194 2.20 0.05 9.26
C GLY A 194 2.35 -0.35 10.72
N ASP A 195 2.41 0.63 11.63
CA ASP A 195 2.50 0.39 13.07
C ASP A 195 1.27 -0.36 13.59
N GLY A 196 0.09 -0.12 13.00
CA GLY A 196 -1.12 -0.89 13.29
C GLY A 196 -1.01 -2.38 12.89
N ALA A 197 -0.13 -2.73 11.94
CA ALA A 197 0.12 -4.10 11.52
C ALA A 197 1.09 -4.86 12.44
N LEU A 198 1.87 -4.16 13.29
CA LEU A 198 2.91 -4.78 14.12
C LEU A 198 2.34 -5.85 15.04
N LYS A 199 1.15 -5.65 15.61
CA LYS A 199 0.50 -6.67 16.46
C LYS A 199 0.18 -8.00 15.75
N TYR A 200 0.14 -8.00 14.41
CA TYR A 200 -0.02 -9.20 13.59
C TYR A 200 1.31 -9.75 13.09
N SER A 201 2.42 -9.06 13.32
CA SER A 201 3.75 -9.61 13.03
C SER A 201 4.07 -10.71 14.04
N PRO A 202 4.52 -11.90 13.60
CA PRO A 202 4.94 -12.97 14.49
C PRO A 202 6.00 -12.54 15.53
N MET A 203 6.81 -11.54 15.19
CA MET A 203 7.84 -10.96 16.07
C MET A 203 7.27 -10.20 17.28
N PHE A 204 6.02 -9.75 17.21
CA PHE A 204 5.32 -9.01 18.27
C PHE A 204 4.07 -9.73 18.74
N SER A 205 3.94 -11.03 18.41
CA SER A 205 2.79 -11.84 18.80
C SER A 205 2.60 -11.86 20.32
N ALA A 206 1.33 -11.89 20.72
CA ALA A 206 0.92 -11.87 22.11
C ALA A 206 -0.34 -12.71 22.32
N SER A 207 -0.45 -13.30 23.50
CA SER A 207 -1.69 -13.90 24.01
C SER A 207 -1.97 -13.28 25.37
N LEU A 208 -3.05 -12.48 25.46
CA LEU A 208 -3.38 -11.70 26.65
C LEU A 208 -4.32 -12.44 27.61
N GLY A 209 -4.12 -13.75 27.78
CA GLY A 209 -4.88 -14.55 28.73
C GLY A 209 -4.54 -14.20 30.18
N THR A 210 -5.55 -14.15 31.06
CA THR A 210 -5.35 -13.87 32.49
C THR A 210 -4.78 -15.07 33.25
N SER A 211 -5.17 -16.29 32.89
CA SER A 211 -4.63 -17.54 33.46
C SER A 211 -3.24 -17.91 32.92
N GLY A 212 -2.88 -17.40 31.74
CA GLY A 212 -1.61 -17.66 31.09
C GLY A 212 -1.49 -16.84 29.82
N GLY A 213 -0.44 -16.05 29.71
CA GLY A 213 -0.24 -15.14 28.59
C GLY A 213 1.22 -14.82 28.32
N TYR A 214 1.47 -14.25 27.15
CA TYR A 214 2.79 -13.82 26.74
C TYR A 214 2.73 -12.59 25.84
N GLN A 215 3.85 -11.86 25.79
CA GLN A 215 4.13 -10.80 24.83
C GLN A 215 5.55 -10.98 24.30
N ARG A 216 5.70 -11.08 22.98
CA ARG A 216 7.01 -10.94 22.32
C ARG A 216 7.32 -9.46 22.10
N LEU A 217 8.53 -9.06 22.42
CA LEU A 217 9.03 -7.70 22.21
C LEU A 217 9.93 -7.65 20.97
N PRO A 218 10.06 -6.48 20.30
CA PRO A 218 10.90 -6.32 19.11
C PRO A 218 12.37 -6.73 19.30
N SER A 219 12.89 -6.66 20.52
CA SER A 219 14.27 -7.06 20.84
C SER A 219 14.49 -8.58 20.85
N GLY A 220 13.42 -9.37 20.71
CA GLY A 220 13.43 -10.83 20.92
C GLY A 220 13.13 -11.23 22.37
N LEU A 221 13.08 -10.28 23.31
CA LEU A 221 12.67 -10.54 24.68
C LEU A 221 11.20 -10.98 24.73
N ILE A 222 10.90 -11.94 25.57
CA ILE A 222 9.59 -12.52 25.78
C ILE A 222 9.22 -12.30 27.24
N LEU A 223 8.05 -11.71 27.46
CA LEU A 223 7.41 -11.63 28.78
C LEU A 223 6.32 -12.69 28.83
N GLN A 224 6.28 -13.47 29.90
CA GLN A 224 5.23 -14.47 30.13
C GLN A 224 4.69 -14.34 31.54
N TRP A 225 3.40 -14.60 31.70
CA TRP A 225 2.74 -14.57 33.00
C TRP A 225 1.68 -15.67 33.09
N GLY A 226 1.23 -15.93 34.30
CA GLY A 226 0.11 -16.82 34.53
C GLY A 226 -0.40 -16.78 35.96
N LEU A 227 -1.52 -17.47 36.13
CA LEU A 227 -2.19 -17.71 37.39
C LEU A 227 -2.32 -19.22 37.56
N ALA A 228 -1.91 -19.73 38.70
CA ALA A 228 -2.04 -21.12 39.08
C ALA A 228 -2.90 -21.23 40.34
N THR A 229 -3.77 -22.24 40.37
CA THR A 229 -4.68 -22.52 41.48
C THR A 229 -4.30 -23.84 42.13
N GLY A 230 -4.03 -23.84 43.44
CA GLY A 230 -3.55 -25.01 44.18
C GLY A 230 -2.06 -25.29 43.98
N GLY A 231 -1.71 -26.58 43.93
CA GLY A 231 -0.36 -27.07 43.61
C GLY A 231 0.38 -27.76 44.76
N ALA A 232 -0.26 -28.03 45.91
CA ALA A 232 0.38 -28.62 47.08
C ALA A 232 1.68 -27.84 47.45
N LEU A 233 2.61 -28.49 48.14
CA LEU A 233 3.89 -27.87 48.48
C LEU A 233 4.84 -27.75 47.28
N SER A 234 4.55 -28.41 46.16
CA SER A 234 5.36 -28.34 44.94
C SER A 234 4.55 -28.58 43.67
N GLU A 235 4.77 -27.72 42.67
CA GLU A 235 4.00 -27.72 41.43
C GLU A 235 4.91 -27.40 40.23
N THR A 236 4.76 -28.15 39.14
CA THR A 236 5.41 -27.85 37.85
C THR A 236 4.48 -27.03 36.97
N ILE A 237 4.96 -25.87 36.54
CA ILE A 237 4.24 -24.95 35.65
C ILE A 237 4.87 -24.99 34.26
N THR A 238 4.01 -25.02 33.24
CA THR A 238 4.40 -24.88 31.84
C THR A 238 4.18 -23.44 31.38
N TYR A 239 5.20 -22.82 30.80
CA TYR A 239 5.06 -21.49 30.19
C TYR A 239 4.10 -21.57 28.99
N PRO A 240 3.31 -20.51 28.71
CA PRO A 240 2.46 -20.42 27.52
C PRO A 240 3.19 -20.74 26.21
N ILE A 241 4.45 -20.32 26.09
CA ILE A 241 5.38 -20.70 25.03
C ILE A 241 6.75 -21.04 25.62
N ALA A 242 7.51 -21.91 24.96
CA ALA A 242 8.91 -22.13 25.35
C ALA A 242 9.75 -20.88 25.05
N PHE A 243 10.65 -20.53 25.97
CA PHE A 243 11.70 -19.55 25.71
C PHE A 243 12.71 -20.15 24.71
N PRO A 244 13.04 -19.49 23.60
CA PRO A 244 13.94 -20.09 22.61
C PRO A 244 15.36 -20.39 23.10
N ASN A 245 15.92 -19.60 24.01
CA ASN A 245 17.32 -19.68 24.43
C ASN A 245 17.52 -19.73 25.95
N SER A 246 16.86 -18.85 26.71
CA SER A 246 17.10 -18.72 28.16
C SER A 246 15.96 -18.06 28.92
N VAL A 247 15.76 -18.52 30.16
CA VAL A 247 14.91 -17.86 31.16
C VAL A 247 15.80 -16.99 32.05
N LEU A 248 15.70 -15.68 31.88
CA LEU A 248 16.51 -14.69 32.59
C LEU A 248 15.99 -14.43 34.01
N PHE A 249 14.68 -14.34 34.17
CA PHE A 249 14.03 -13.97 35.42
C PHE A 249 12.72 -14.74 35.61
N LEU A 250 12.42 -15.05 36.88
CA LEU A 250 11.20 -15.71 37.30
C LEU A 250 10.83 -15.22 38.70
N SER A 251 9.58 -14.82 38.89
CA SER A 251 9.02 -14.38 40.16
C SER A 251 7.55 -14.76 40.25
N GLY A 252 7.02 -14.78 41.47
CA GLY A 252 5.61 -15.00 41.74
C GLY A 252 5.25 -14.59 43.15
N SER A 253 3.95 -14.42 43.38
CA SER A 253 3.38 -14.00 44.67
C SER A 253 2.11 -14.78 44.96
N ASP A 254 1.79 -14.93 46.23
CA ASP A 254 0.50 -15.48 46.61
C ASP A 254 -0.60 -14.47 46.26
N ILE A 255 -1.79 -14.98 45.96
CA ILE A 255 -2.98 -14.15 45.70
C ILE A 255 -4.09 -14.45 46.70
N SER A 256 -3.75 -15.14 47.79
CA SER A 256 -4.71 -15.52 48.82
C SER A 256 -5.15 -14.28 49.61
N PRO A 257 -6.43 -14.18 50.03
CA PRO A 257 -6.93 -13.01 50.74
C PRO A 257 -6.49 -12.95 52.22
N GLY A 258 -5.72 -13.93 52.71
CA GLY A 258 -5.32 -14.05 54.11
C GLY A 258 -3.85 -13.73 54.32
N PHE A 259 -3.52 -13.12 55.47
CA PHE A 259 -2.12 -12.94 55.87
C PHE A 259 -1.51 -14.29 56.27
N ALA A 260 -0.77 -14.91 55.36
CA ALA A 260 0.03 -16.09 55.62
C ALA A 260 1.48 -15.83 55.19
N ASP A 261 2.46 -16.22 56.02
CA ASP A 261 3.87 -16.21 55.64
C ASP A 261 4.14 -17.35 54.64
N ILE A 262 3.80 -17.11 53.37
CA ILE A 262 4.02 -18.03 52.27
C ILE A 262 5.33 -17.64 51.59
N ARG A 263 6.24 -18.61 51.50
CA ARG A 263 7.56 -18.43 50.91
C ARG A 263 7.66 -19.28 49.65
N PHE A 264 8.00 -18.63 48.55
CA PHE A 264 8.22 -19.33 47.29
C PHE A 264 9.71 -19.50 46.99
N SER A 265 10.03 -20.68 46.48
CA SER A 265 11.28 -20.93 45.77
C SER A 265 10.95 -21.42 44.38
N PHE A 266 11.73 -20.97 43.39
CA PHE A 266 11.52 -21.27 41.99
C PHE A 266 12.75 -21.95 41.40
N TYR A 267 12.54 -23.08 40.74
CA TYR A 267 13.58 -23.83 40.04
C TYR A 267 13.23 -23.95 38.55
N ARG A 268 14.12 -23.46 37.68
CA ARG A 268 13.95 -23.56 36.22
C ARG A 268 14.29 -24.98 35.79
N LEU A 269 13.27 -25.74 35.35
CA LEU A 269 13.44 -27.13 34.90
C LEU A 269 13.94 -27.17 33.46
N SER A 270 13.37 -26.31 32.60
CA SER A 270 13.68 -26.24 31.19
C SER A 270 13.29 -24.88 30.62
N LEU A 271 13.43 -24.72 29.30
CA LEU A 271 12.94 -23.56 28.57
C LEU A 271 11.40 -23.51 28.44
N SER A 272 10.71 -24.60 28.74
CA SER A 272 9.25 -24.70 28.69
C SER A 272 8.59 -24.80 30.07
N GLN A 273 9.36 -25.08 31.12
CA GLN A 273 8.79 -25.38 32.44
C GLN A 273 9.67 -24.88 33.60
N PHE A 274 9.01 -24.59 34.72
CA PHE A 274 9.65 -24.38 36.01
C PHE A 274 8.88 -25.08 37.11
N GLN A 275 9.53 -25.29 38.24
CA GLN A 275 8.94 -25.85 39.44
C GLN A 275 8.88 -24.78 40.53
N ARG A 276 7.71 -24.65 41.15
CA ARG A 276 7.51 -23.87 42.37
C ARG A 276 7.58 -24.82 43.56
N PHE A 277 8.20 -24.36 44.64
CA PHE A 277 8.11 -24.93 45.98
C PHE A 277 7.53 -23.89 46.95
N SER A 278 6.78 -24.35 47.96
CA SER A 278 6.30 -23.51 49.05
C SER A 278 6.35 -24.24 50.39
N ASN A 279 6.38 -23.46 51.48
CA ASN A 279 6.27 -23.98 52.85
C ASN A 279 4.82 -24.39 53.22
N ILE A 280 3.82 -23.83 52.54
CA ILE A 280 2.38 -24.13 52.72
C ILE A 280 1.72 -24.12 51.34
N ASP A 281 0.65 -24.89 51.12
CA ASP A 281 -0.15 -24.81 49.90
C ASP A 281 -0.76 -23.41 49.75
N PRO A 282 -0.43 -22.65 48.68
CA PRO A 282 -0.90 -21.29 48.53
C PRO A 282 -2.39 -21.17 48.18
N GLY A 283 -3.04 -22.25 47.71
CA GLY A 283 -4.43 -22.22 47.21
C GLY A 283 -4.61 -21.43 45.90
N GLY A 284 -3.80 -20.39 45.66
CA GLY A 284 -3.66 -19.67 44.41
C GLY A 284 -2.46 -18.73 44.43
N TRP A 285 -1.78 -18.61 43.30
CA TRP A 285 -0.61 -17.76 43.14
C TRP A 285 -0.45 -17.31 41.68
N ASN A 286 0.21 -16.17 41.47
CA ASN A 286 0.55 -15.67 40.15
C ASN A 286 2.05 -15.73 39.92
N TRP A 287 2.46 -15.67 38.66
CA TRP A 287 3.86 -15.65 38.29
C TRP A 287 4.13 -14.81 37.05
N PHE A 288 5.38 -14.38 36.96
CA PHE A 288 5.93 -13.64 35.83
C PHE A 288 7.32 -14.18 35.50
N ALA A 289 7.57 -14.40 34.22
CA ALA A 289 8.85 -14.85 33.69
C ALA A 289 9.28 -13.97 32.50
N MET A 290 10.60 -13.83 32.36
CA MET A 290 11.21 -13.07 31.28
C MET A 290 12.42 -13.83 30.73
N GLY A 291 12.59 -13.81 29.42
CA GLY A 291 13.61 -14.57 28.71
C GLY A 291 13.59 -14.30 27.21
N PHE A 292 14.35 -15.05 26.43
CA PHE A 292 14.41 -14.96 24.97
C PHE A 292 14.87 -16.29 24.37
#